data_AF-A0AAJ3GQ56-F1
#
_entry.id   AF-A0AAJ3GQ56-F1
#
_cell.length_a   1.000
_cell.length_b   1.000
_cell.length_c   1.000
_cell.angle_alpha   90.00
_cell.angle_beta   90.00
_cell.angle_gamma   90.00
#
_symmetry.space_group_name_H-M   'P 1'
#
loop_
_entity.id
_entity.type
_entity.pdbx_description
1 polymer ?
#
loop_
_entity_poly.entity_id
_entity_poly.type
_entity_poly.pdbx_seq_one_letter_code
_entity_poly.pdbx_strand_id
1 'polypeptide(L)'
;MRAIPLLTLLLSGCFALSAHADEAQDWLTRLGRAEQQQSFQGTFVYERNGSFSTHDIWHRVQDGQVRERLLQLDGSAQEVVRVNGRTQCVSGTLVAGLGNSPDAPSRALDPQKLTQFYELAVIGKSRVAGRNAVIVSITPRDQYRYGFELHVDRETALPLKSLLLNDQGQLLERFQFTRLTTSPAPSDRDLQPSSECTPVAVSQSKAPEVPATHAWHLDWLPPGFQLTSSIARKDTQTKSTVDSLMYDDGLARFSVFLESTDGASVSETRTQLGPTVAVSRRLNTVDGEVMVTVVGEIPIGTAERIALSVRGEKTAAKP
;
A
#
# COMPACT_ATOMS: atom_id res chain seq x y z
N MET A 1 -39.30 47.59 -25.43
CA MET A 1 -38.59 46.30 -25.60
C MET A 1 -37.15 46.51 -25.17
N ARG A 2 -36.74 45.97 -24.01
CA ARG A 2 -35.33 45.95 -23.60
C ARG A 2 -34.98 44.49 -23.28
N ALA A 3 -34.23 43.88 -24.18
CA ALA A 3 -33.70 42.54 -24.02
C ALA A 3 -32.50 42.59 -23.05
N ILE A 4 -32.55 41.79 -21.99
CA ILE A 4 -31.43 41.54 -21.09
C ILE A 4 -30.72 40.28 -21.62
N PRO A 5 -29.40 40.30 -21.87
CA PRO A 5 -28.72 39.12 -22.37
C PRO A 5 -28.48 38.14 -21.22
N LEU A 6 -29.20 37.01 -21.26
CA LEU A 6 -28.98 35.81 -20.46
C LEU A 6 -27.72 35.10 -21.00
N LEU A 7 -26.52 35.64 -20.76
CA LEU A 7 -25.28 35.02 -21.24
C LEU A 7 -24.10 35.20 -20.26
N THR A 8 -24.35 34.99 -18.96
CA THR A 8 -23.27 35.03 -17.95
C THR A 8 -23.24 33.83 -16.99
N LEU A 9 -24.14 32.84 -17.13
CA LEU A 9 -24.23 31.74 -16.15
C LEU A 9 -23.53 30.41 -16.52
N LEU A 10 -22.73 30.37 -17.60
CA LEU A 10 -22.09 29.12 -18.05
C LEU A 10 -20.57 29.03 -17.77
N LEU A 11 -19.94 30.06 -17.20
CA LEU A 11 -18.50 30.03 -16.88
C LEU A 11 -18.15 29.74 -15.41
N SER A 12 -19.11 29.67 -14.49
CA SER A 12 -18.81 29.35 -13.08
C SER A 12 -18.63 27.86 -12.78
N GLY A 13 -18.93 26.96 -13.72
CA GLY A 13 -18.83 25.51 -13.51
C GLY A 13 -17.39 24.98 -13.54
N CYS A 14 -16.50 25.57 -14.34
CA CYS A 14 -15.14 25.05 -14.51
C CYS A 14 -14.17 25.45 -13.38
N PHE A 15 -14.40 26.57 -12.69
CA PHE A 15 -13.48 27.04 -11.65
C PHE A 15 -13.64 26.32 -10.30
N ALA A 16 -14.83 25.76 -10.02
CA ALA A 16 -15.08 25.05 -8.77
C ALA A 16 -14.28 23.74 -8.69
N LEU A 17 -14.13 23.02 -9.81
CA LEU A 17 -13.41 21.74 -9.85
C LEU A 17 -11.91 21.91 -9.56
N SER A 18 -11.28 22.96 -10.10
CA SER A 18 -9.86 23.24 -9.83
C SER A 18 -9.60 23.60 -8.37
N ALA A 19 -10.47 24.40 -7.75
CA ALA A 19 -10.32 24.80 -6.35
C ALA A 19 -10.41 23.61 -5.37
N HIS A 20 -11.31 22.66 -5.63
CA HIS A 20 -11.45 21.46 -4.80
C HIS A 20 -10.25 20.50 -4.93
N ALA A 21 -9.66 20.40 -6.13
CA ALA A 21 -8.48 19.59 -6.38
C ALA A 21 -7.23 20.18 -5.72
N ASP A 22 -7.07 21.51 -5.73
CA ASP A 22 -5.95 22.19 -5.07
C ASP A 22 -6.05 22.04 -3.53
N GLU A 23 -7.25 22.22 -2.96
CA GLU A 23 -7.46 22.02 -1.52
C GLU A 23 -7.19 20.56 -1.09
N ALA A 24 -7.62 19.58 -1.88
CA ALA A 24 -7.38 18.17 -1.58
C ALA A 24 -5.88 17.82 -1.63
N GLN A 25 -5.14 18.33 -2.62
CA GLN A 25 -3.69 18.16 -2.71
C GLN A 25 -2.96 18.77 -1.51
N ASP A 26 -3.41 19.93 -1.03
CA ASP A 26 -2.86 20.56 0.17
C ASP A 26 -3.07 19.69 1.41
N TRP A 27 -4.26 19.09 1.58
CA TRP A 27 -4.52 18.16 2.67
C TRP A 27 -3.64 16.91 2.60
N LEU A 28 -3.47 16.31 1.44
CA LEU A 28 -2.60 15.15 1.26
C LEU A 28 -1.11 15.50 1.48
N THR A 29 -0.68 16.69 1.06
CA THR A 29 0.67 17.19 1.32
C THR A 29 0.91 17.39 2.81
N ARG A 30 -0.07 17.95 3.53
CA ARG A 30 0.00 18.13 4.98
C ARG A 30 -0.01 16.79 5.72
N LEU A 31 -0.80 15.82 5.25
CA LEU A 31 -0.81 14.46 5.77
C LEU A 31 0.58 13.82 5.69
N GLY A 32 1.22 13.82 4.51
CA GLY A 32 2.55 13.25 4.34
C GLY A 32 3.62 13.90 5.22
N ARG A 33 3.47 15.20 5.54
CA ARG A 33 4.34 15.90 6.50
C ARG A 33 4.04 15.53 7.95
N ALA A 34 2.76 15.37 8.31
CA ALA A 34 2.34 15.08 9.68
C ALA A 34 2.97 13.78 10.21
N GLU A 35 2.99 12.73 9.39
CA GLU A 35 3.61 11.43 9.74
C GLU A 35 5.13 11.49 9.94
N GLN A 36 5.80 12.53 9.46
CA GLN A 36 7.26 12.69 9.60
C GLN A 36 7.65 13.73 10.65
N GLN A 37 6.68 14.49 11.18
CA GLN A 37 6.95 15.67 12.01
C GLN A 37 6.24 15.63 13.37
N GLN A 38 5.27 14.74 13.57
CA GLN A 38 4.44 14.74 14.76
C GLN A 38 4.54 13.44 15.54
N SER A 39 4.67 13.57 16.86
CA SER A 39 4.56 12.43 17.77
C SER A 39 3.11 12.25 18.21
N PHE A 40 2.64 11.00 18.27
CA PHE A 40 1.30 10.67 18.73
C PHE A 40 1.23 9.23 19.25
N GLN A 41 0.17 8.94 19.98
CA GLN A 41 -0.21 7.59 20.36
C GLN A 41 -1.72 7.43 20.31
N GLY A 42 -2.17 6.21 20.06
CA GLY A 42 -3.59 5.96 19.96
C GLY A 42 -3.93 4.49 19.78
N THR A 43 -5.23 4.25 19.74
CA THR A 43 -5.82 2.94 19.48
C THR A 43 -6.64 3.05 18.21
N PHE A 44 -6.49 2.10 17.30
CA PHE A 44 -7.26 2.01 16.07
C PHE A 44 -7.81 0.61 15.86
N VAL A 45 -8.86 0.54 15.04
CA VAL A 45 -9.40 -0.71 14.52
C VAL A 45 -9.01 -0.87 13.07
N TYR A 46 -8.67 -2.10 12.69
CA TYR A 46 -8.50 -2.54 11.32
C TYR A 46 -9.53 -3.62 11.04
N GLU A 47 -10.33 -3.40 10.00
CA GLU A 47 -11.44 -4.26 9.60
C GLU A 47 -11.39 -4.52 8.10
N ARG A 48 -11.58 -5.77 7.72
CA ARG A 48 -11.81 -6.21 6.34
C ARG A 48 -12.73 -7.43 6.37
N ASN A 49 -13.15 -7.93 5.21
CA ASN A 49 -13.98 -9.13 5.18
C ASN A 49 -13.30 -10.31 5.91
N GLY A 50 -14.02 -10.89 6.87
CA GLY A 50 -13.56 -12.01 7.70
C GLY A 50 -12.52 -11.67 8.78
N SER A 51 -12.19 -10.40 9.01
CA SER A 51 -11.20 -10.02 10.03
C SER A 51 -11.50 -8.67 10.66
N PHE A 52 -11.45 -8.62 11.99
CA PHE A 52 -11.54 -7.42 12.79
C PHE A 52 -10.46 -7.48 13.87
N SER A 53 -9.72 -6.40 14.07
CA SER A 53 -8.63 -6.35 15.04
C SER A 53 -8.42 -4.94 15.57
N THR A 54 -8.11 -4.85 16.86
CA THR A 54 -7.76 -3.61 17.55
C THR A 54 -6.26 -3.56 17.77
N HIS A 55 -5.68 -2.37 17.60
CA HIS A 55 -4.24 -2.13 17.68
C HIS A 55 -3.95 -0.86 18.45
N ASP A 56 -2.87 -0.87 19.22
CA ASP A 56 -2.23 0.35 19.72
C ASP A 56 -1.05 0.74 18.82
N ILE A 57 -0.86 2.06 18.68
CA ILE A 57 0.28 2.68 18.02
C ILE A 57 0.94 3.70 18.93
N TRP A 58 2.26 3.66 18.97
CA TRP A 58 3.11 4.71 19.52
C TRP A 58 4.06 5.17 18.43
N HIS A 59 3.92 6.44 18.02
CA HIS A 59 4.71 7.06 16.99
C HIS A 59 5.44 8.27 17.58
N ARG A 60 6.76 8.29 17.47
CA ARG A 60 7.59 9.38 17.99
C ARG A 60 8.57 9.88 16.96
N VAL A 61 8.57 11.19 16.78
CA VAL A 61 9.55 11.92 15.99
C VAL A 61 10.50 12.63 16.95
N GLN A 62 11.77 12.27 16.93
CA GLN A 62 12.81 12.85 17.77
C GLN A 62 14.14 12.88 17.00
N ASP A 63 14.83 14.03 17.01
CA ASP A 63 16.13 14.20 16.36
C ASP A 63 16.15 13.80 14.86
N GLY A 64 15.03 14.05 14.15
CA GLY A 64 14.85 13.67 12.75
C GLY A 64 14.65 12.17 12.51
N GLN A 65 14.55 11.37 13.58
CA GLN A 65 14.24 9.94 13.53
C GLN A 65 12.78 9.70 13.89
N VAL A 66 12.13 8.86 13.08
CA VAL A 66 10.79 8.34 13.34
C VAL A 66 10.92 6.95 13.98
N ARG A 67 10.37 6.78 15.18
CA ARG A 67 10.24 5.48 15.85
C ARG A 67 8.78 5.14 16.00
N GLU A 68 8.41 3.93 15.61
CA GLU A 68 7.04 3.46 15.67
C GLU A 68 6.97 2.07 16.31
N ARG A 69 5.98 1.87 17.17
CA ARG A 69 5.59 0.57 17.71
C ARG A 69 4.11 0.36 17.45
N LEU A 70 3.80 -0.79 16.86
CA LEU A 70 2.43 -1.28 16.66
C LEU A 70 2.24 -2.55 17.48
N LEU A 71 1.11 -2.65 18.16
CA LEU A 71 0.74 -3.81 18.97
C LEU A 71 -0.72 -4.17 18.75
N GLN A 72 -0.97 -5.39 18.27
CA GLN A 72 -2.31 -5.95 18.21
C GLN A 72 -2.78 -6.31 19.62
N LEU A 73 -3.97 -5.82 20.00
CA LEU A 73 -4.56 -5.97 21.32
C LEU A 73 -5.48 -7.18 21.44
N ASP A 74 -5.97 -7.70 20.31
CA ASP A 74 -6.92 -8.80 20.28
C ASP A 74 -6.24 -10.10 19.81
N GLY A 75 -6.49 -11.20 20.52
CA GLY A 75 -5.96 -12.53 20.17
C GLY A 75 -4.48 -12.70 20.51
N SER A 76 -3.73 -13.41 19.67
CA SER A 76 -2.27 -13.55 19.85
C SER A 76 -1.60 -12.21 19.55
N ALA A 77 -0.95 -11.62 20.55
CA ALA A 77 -0.27 -10.34 20.41
C ALA A 77 0.74 -10.37 19.25
N GLN A 78 0.49 -9.53 18.25
CA GLN A 78 1.41 -9.29 17.14
C GLN A 78 1.99 -7.89 17.31
N GLU A 79 3.31 -7.82 17.30
CA GLU A 79 4.05 -6.60 17.57
C GLU A 79 5.02 -6.33 16.43
N VAL A 80 5.13 -5.06 16.04
CA VAL A 80 6.12 -4.59 15.08
C VAL A 80 6.73 -3.30 15.62
N VAL A 81 8.06 -3.23 15.64
CA VAL A 81 8.79 -1.98 15.91
C VAL A 81 9.54 -1.55 14.67
N ARG A 82 9.42 -0.27 14.30
CA ARG A 82 10.10 0.33 13.15
C ARG A 82 10.90 1.55 13.56
N VAL A 83 11.99 1.78 12.84
CA VAL A 83 12.83 2.98 12.94
C VAL A 83 13.09 3.48 11.52
N ASN A 84 12.66 4.71 11.22
CA ASN A 84 12.72 5.33 9.89
C ASN A 84 12.15 4.41 8.79
N GLY A 85 10.99 3.82 9.06
CA GLY A 85 10.33 2.87 8.16
C GLY A 85 10.92 1.46 8.13
N ARG A 86 12.10 1.23 8.73
CA ARG A 86 12.75 -0.10 8.77
C ARG A 86 12.29 -0.91 9.96
N THR A 87 11.78 -2.11 9.71
CA THR A 87 11.39 -3.07 10.75
C THR A 87 12.62 -3.51 11.56
N GLN A 88 12.58 -3.30 12.88
CA GLN A 88 13.62 -3.71 13.82
C GLN A 88 13.31 -5.05 14.47
N CYS A 89 12.05 -5.30 14.80
CA CYS A 89 11.60 -6.56 15.38
C CYS A 89 10.14 -6.82 15.02
N VAL A 90 9.76 -8.09 15.11
CA VAL A 90 8.41 -8.57 14.84
C VAL A 90 8.07 -9.77 15.73
N SER A 91 6.80 -9.95 16.07
CA SER A 91 6.32 -11.16 16.74
C SER A 91 5.26 -11.91 15.92
N GLY A 92 4.96 -13.15 16.32
CA GLY A 92 3.86 -13.94 15.77
C GLY A 92 4.06 -14.37 14.31
N THR A 93 2.96 -14.49 13.57
CA THR A 93 2.96 -14.97 12.18
C THR A 93 3.54 -13.95 11.19
N LEU A 94 3.71 -12.69 11.60
CA LEU A 94 4.31 -11.64 10.77
C LEU A 94 5.78 -11.91 10.44
N VAL A 95 6.47 -12.73 11.24
CA VAL A 95 7.84 -13.20 10.98
C VAL A 95 7.93 -13.93 9.62
N ALA A 96 6.91 -14.71 9.25
CA ALA A 96 6.89 -15.47 8.01
C ALA A 96 6.67 -14.60 6.76
N GLY A 97 5.97 -13.47 6.91
CA GLY A 97 5.69 -12.51 5.82
C GLY A 97 6.83 -11.53 5.54
N LEU A 98 7.83 -11.46 6.43
CA LEU A 98 9.02 -10.61 6.28
C LEU A 98 10.07 -11.18 5.35
N GLY A 99 9.74 -12.18 4.52
CA GLY A 99 10.64 -12.77 3.53
C GLY A 99 11.36 -11.69 2.72
N ASN A 100 12.53 -11.30 3.21
CA ASN A 100 13.22 -10.02 3.00
C ASN A 100 12.52 -9.10 2.00
N SER A 101 11.41 -8.45 2.36
CA SER A 101 10.92 -7.39 1.48
C SER A 101 12.06 -6.38 1.40
N PRO A 102 12.59 -6.06 0.21
CA PRO A 102 13.65 -5.05 0.12
C PRO A 102 13.16 -3.84 0.90
N ASP A 103 14.08 -3.17 1.61
CA ASP A 103 13.87 -1.85 2.19
C ASP A 103 13.47 -0.90 1.04
N ALA A 104 12.25 -1.01 0.54
CA ALA A 104 11.64 -0.04 -0.32
C ALA A 104 11.20 1.02 0.68
N PRO A 105 11.90 2.17 0.77
CA PRO A 105 11.41 3.25 1.61
C PRO A 105 9.96 3.48 1.18
N SER A 106 9.06 3.62 2.17
CA SER A 106 7.70 4.05 1.89
C SER A 106 7.81 5.32 1.05
N ARG A 107 7.54 5.20 -0.26
CA ARG A 107 7.63 6.34 -1.16
C ARG A 107 6.64 7.36 -0.63
N ALA A 108 7.13 8.54 -0.28
CA ALA A 108 6.29 9.62 0.21
C ALA A 108 5.18 9.87 -0.82
N LEU A 109 3.94 9.98 -0.32
CA LEU A 109 2.80 10.28 -1.15
C LEU A 109 3.04 11.62 -1.86
N ASP A 110 2.94 11.61 -3.19
CA ASP A 110 3.13 12.78 -4.06
C ASP A 110 1.78 13.15 -4.68
N PRO A 111 1.04 14.11 -4.09
CA PRO A 111 -0.31 14.45 -4.56
C PRO A 111 -0.32 14.93 -6.01
N GLN A 112 0.75 15.60 -6.47
CA GLN A 112 0.83 16.11 -7.83
C GLN A 112 0.86 14.96 -8.85
N LYS A 113 1.67 13.93 -8.59
CA LYS A 113 1.68 12.72 -9.44
C LYS A 113 0.36 11.96 -9.38
N LEU A 114 -0.27 11.89 -8.20
CA LEU A 114 -1.54 11.17 -8.05
C LEU A 114 -2.66 11.76 -8.91
N THR A 115 -2.70 13.09 -9.13
CA THR A 115 -3.77 13.73 -9.93
C THR A 115 -3.86 13.20 -11.38
N GLN A 116 -2.79 12.60 -11.91
CA GLN A 116 -2.77 12.00 -13.25
C GLN A 116 -3.65 10.74 -13.35
N PHE A 117 -3.79 10.00 -12.25
CA PHE A 117 -4.49 8.71 -12.22
C PHE A 117 -5.68 8.68 -11.26
N TYR A 118 -5.78 9.68 -10.39
CA TYR A 118 -6.85 9.85 -9.43
C TYR A 118 -7.44 11.26 -9.52
N GLU A 119 -8.74 11.36 -9.28
CA GLU A 119 -9.42 12.60 -8.94
C GLU A 119 -9.35 12.80 -7.42
N LEU A 120 -8.86 13.97 -7.00
CA LEU A 120 -8.72 14.34 -5.61
C LEU A 120 -9.76 15.41 -5.28
N ALA A 121 -10.54 15.22 -4.21
CA ALA A 121 -11.56 16.17 -3.82
C ALA A 121 -11.77 16.22 -2.31
N VAL A 122 -11.99 17.42 -1.77
CA VAL A 122 -12.57 17.58 -0.44
C VAL A 122 -14.08 17.43 -0.56
N ILE A 123 -14.61 16.34 -0.02
CA ILE A 123 -16.03 15.96 -0.17
C ILE A 123 -16.87 16.24 1.08
N GLY A 124 -16.26 16.68 2.18
CA GLY A 124 -17.01 17.06 3.37
C GLY A 124 -16.19 17.22 4.64
N LYS A 125 -16.91 17.21 5.77
CA LYS A 125 -16.35 17.28 7.12
C LYS A 125 -16.93 16.13 7.94
N SER A 126 -16.19 15.69 8.95
CA SER A 126 -16.60 14.58 9.81
C SER A 126 -16.06 14.75 11.22
N ARG A 127 -16.40 13.79 12.09
CA ARG A 127 -15.82 13.65 13.42
C ARG A 127 -15.40 12.20 13.65
N VAL A 128 -14.13 11.97 13.98
CA VAL A 128 -13.54 10.64 14.21
C VAL A 128 -12.68 10.68 15.47
N ALA A 129 -12.73 9.65 16.32
CA ALA A 129 -12.01 9.60 17.60
C ALA A 129 -12.23 10.86 18.49
N GLY A 130 -13.39 11.50 18.37
CA GLY A 130 -13.71 12.74 19.07
C GLY A 130 -13.16 14.03 18.45
N ARG A 131 -12.44 13.94 17.33
CA ARG A 131 -11.72 15.05 16.68
C ARG A 131 -12.38 15.45 15.36
N ASN A 132 -12.32 16.74 15.02
CA ASN A 132 -12.89 17.25 13.77
C ASN A 132 -11.98 16.89 12.58
N ALA A 133 -12.55 16.36 11.51
CA ALA A 133 -11.82 15.94 10.32
C ALA A 133 -12.38 16.54 9.02
N VAL A 134 -11.54 16.64 8.00
CA VAL A 134 -11.93 16.88 6.60
C VAL A 134 -11.97 15.53 5.88
N ILE A 135 -12.95 15.34 5.01
CA ILE A 135 -13.06 14.13 4.19
C ILE A 135 -12.43 14.41 2.82
N VAL A 136 -11.35 13.70 2.52
CA VAL A 136 -10.64 13.75 1.24
C VAL A 136 -10.92 12.45 0.48
N SER A 137 -11.53 12.57 -0.70
CA SER A 137 -11.72 11.46 -1.64
C SER A 137 -10.53 11.38 -2.60
N ILE A 138 -10.08 10.15 -2.85
CA ILE A 138 -9.10 9.79 -3.87
C ILE A 138 -9.77 8.77 -4.78
N THR A 139 -10.39 9.25 -5.86
CA THR A 139 -11.21 8.43 -6.78
C THR A 139 -10.42 8.05 -8.02
N PRO A 140 -10.29 6.77 -8.38
CA PRO A 140 -9.59 6.35 -9.59
C PRO A 140 -10.18 6.95 -10.87
N ARG A 141 -9.33 7.34 -11.82
CA ARG A 141 -9.74 7.75 -13.17
C ARG A 141 -9.96 6.57 -14.11
N ASP A 142 -9.59 5.37 -13.68
CA ASP A 142 -9.73 4.11 -14.41
C ASP A 142 -10.20 2.99 -13.48
N GLN A 143 -10.58 1.86 -14.07
CA GLN A 143 -11.09 0.69 -13.35
C GLN A 143 -9.97 -0.22 -12.80
N TYR A 144 -8.70 0.20 -12.86
CA TYR A 144 -7.57 -0.70 -12.61
C TYR A 144 -7.06 -0.67 -11.17
N ARG A 145 -7.64 0.18 -10.32
CA ARG A 145 -7.21 0.42 -8.94
C ARG A 145 -8.40 0.77 -8.06
N TYR A 146 -8.23 0.69 -6.75
CA TYR A 146 -9.25 1.02 -5.76
C TYR A 146 -9.21 2.50 -5.37
N GLY A 147 -10.33 3.01 -4.87
CA GLY A 147 -10.45 4.38 -4.35
C GLY A 147 -10.30 4.46 -2.84
N PHE A 148 -9.96 5.64 -2.34
CA PHE A 148 -9.85 5.90 -0.90
C PHE A 148 -10.78 7.02 -0.45
N GLU A 149 -11.33 6.89 0.76
CA GLU A 149 -11.90 7.99 1.53
C GLU A 149 -11.08 8.18 2.81
N LEU A 150 -10.42 9.32 2.93
CA LEU A 150 -9.56 9.68 4.05
C LEU A 150 -10.23 10.73 4.92
N HIS A 151 -10.27 10.50 6.23
CA HIS A 151 -10.71 11.47 7.22
C HIS A 151 -9.49 12.05 7.90
N VAL A 152 -9.11 13.25 7.50
CA VAL A 152 -7.86 13.91 7.89
C VAL A 152 -8.13 14.87 9.04
N ASP A 153 -7.42 14.71 10.16
CA ASP A 153 -7.58 15.58 11.34
C ASP A 153 -7.35 17.05 10.98
N ARG A 154 -8.26 17.93 11.40
CA ARG A 154 -8.16 19.35 11.04
C ARG A 154 -6.97 20.06 11.68
N GLU A 155 -6.58 19.64 12.87
CA GLU A 155 -5.52 20.28 13.65
C GLU A 155 -4.16 19.75 13.21
N THR A 156 -4.04 18.43 13.10
CA THR A 156 -2.74 17.76 12.91
C THR A 156 -2.48 17.29 11.49
N ALA A 157 -3.51 17.17 10.66
CA ALA A 157 -3.47 16.48 9.36
C ALA A 157 -3.14 14.97 9.42
N LEU A 158 -3.19 14.34 10.59
CA LEU A 158 -3.06 12.89 10.70
C LEU A 158 -4.32 12.17 10.14
N PRO A 159 -4.16 11.01 9.48
CA PRO A 159 -5.31 10.23 9.01
C PRO A 159 -6.03 9.58 10.19
N LEU A 160 -7.26 10.02 10.49
CA LEU A 160 -8.08 9.46 11.56
C LEU A 160 -8.86 8.22 11.12
N LYS A 161 -9.22 8.16 9.85
CA LYS A 161 -9.93 7.03 9.23
C LYS A 161 -9.53 6.92 7.77
N SER A 162 -9.31 5.71 7.29
CA SER A 162 -9.09 5.39 5.88
C SER A 162 -10.06 4.28 5.48
N LEU A 163 -10.79 4.49 4.39
CA LEU A 163 -11.69 3.50 3.80
C LEU A 163 -11.17 3.18 2.40
N LEU A 164 -10.95 1.90 2.12
CA LEU A 164 -10.61 1.41 0.80
C LEU A 164 -11.87 0.90 0.11
N LEU A 165 -12.16 1.42 -1.08
CA LEU A 165 -13.42 1.23 -1.80
C LEU A 165 -13.16 0.59 -3.16
N ASN A 166 -13.98 -0.39 -3.53
CA ASN A 166 -13.97 -0.91 -4.90
C ASN A 166 -14.66 0.04 -5.90
N ASP A 167 -14.69 -0.36 -7.16
CA ASP A 167 -15.30 0.39 -8.27
C ASP A 167 -16.83 0.53 -8.15
N GLN A 168 -17.49 -0.28 -7.31
CA GLN A 168 -18.91 -0.12 -6.95
C GLN A 168 -19.11 0.68 -5.65
N GLY A 169 -18.05 1.25 -5.08
CA GLY A 169 -18.11 2.00 -3.81
C GLY A 169 -18.31 1.13 -2.57
N GLN A 170 -18.12 -0.19 -2.68
CA GLN A 170 -18.21 -1.12 -1.56
C GLN A 170 -16.92 -1.10 -0.75
N LEU A 171 -17.06 -1.16 0.57
CA LEU A 171 -15.95 -1.15 1.51
C LEU A 171 -15.18 -2.48 1.48
N LEU A 172 -13.88 -2.40 1.15
CA LEU A 172 -12.95 -3.53 1.19
C LEU A 172 -12.16 -3.60 2.50
N GLU A 173 -11.80 -2.43 3.02
CA GLU A 173 -10.98 -2.26 4.21
C GLU A 173 -11.34 -0.96 4.93
N ARG A 174 -11.33 -1.01 6.27
CA ARG A 174 -11.42 0.15 7.15
C ARG A 174 -10.26 0.15 8.13
N PHE A 175 -9.54 1.26 8.15
CA PHE A 175 -8.70 1.68 9.26
C PHE A 175 -9.39 2.84 9.98
N GLN A 176 -9.50 2.81 11.31
CA GLN A 176 -10.13 3.91 12.06
C GLN A 176 -9.59 4.03 13.48
N PHE A 177 -9.09 5.21 13.85
CA PHE A 177 -8.78 5.52 15.24
C PHE A 177 -10.05 5.56 16.10
N THR A 178 -10.00 4.89 17.25
CA THR A 178 -10.98 5.02 18.33
C THR A 178 -10.53 6.07 19.34
N ARG A 179 -9.21 6.24 19.51
CA ARG A 179 -8.58 7.26 20.34
C ARG A 179 -7.26 7.73 19.72
N LEU A 180 -6.99 9.04 19.74
CA LEU A 180 -5.72 9.62 19.33
C LEU A 180 -5.30 10.72 20.30
N THR A 181 -4.06 10.66 20.77
CA THR A 181 -3.43 11.64 21.67
C THR A 181 -2.12 12.12 21.04
N THR A 182 -1.96 13.42 20.86
CA THR A 182 -0.77 14.03 20.23
C THR A 182 0.15 14.72 21.24
N SER A 183 -0.28 14.81 22.50
CA SER A 183 0.52 15.33 23.61
C SER A 183 0.09 14.68 24.93
N PRO A 184 1.02 14.23 25.80
CA PRO A 184 2.47 14.22 25.57
C PRO A 184 2.90 13.24 24.48
N ALA A 185 4.11 13.42 23.95
CA ALA A 185 4.72 12.45 23.04
C ALA A 185 5.00 11.11 23.77
N PRO A 186 5.04 9.97 23.05
CA PRO A 186 5.37 8.68 23.65
C PRO A 186 6.73 8.68 24.37
N SER A 187 6.79 8.05 25.53
CA SER A 187 8.04 7.88 26.28
C SER A 187 8.91 6.75 25.69
N ASP A 188 10.16 6.64 26.15
CA ASP A 188 11.03 5.52 25.74
C ASP A 188 10.45 4.16 26.13
N ARG A 189 9.73 4.11 27.25
CA ARG A 189 9.07 2.90 27.73
C ARG A 189 7.94 2.46 26.79
N ASP A 190 7.20 3.41 26.23
CA ASP A 190 6.09 3.11 25.32
C ASP A 190 6.59 2.49 24.01
N LEU A 191 7.79 2.88 23.56
CA LEU A 191 8.44 2.38 22.35
C LEU A 191 9.32 1.13 22.58
N GLN A 192 9.38 0.62 23.81
CA GLN A 192 10.17 -0.57 24.11
C GLN A 192 9.42 -1.83 23.64
N PRO A 193 10.03 -2.67 22.79
CA PRO A 193 9.42 -3.92 22.35
C PRO A 193 9.22 -4.90 23.51
N SER A 194 8.22 -5.78 23.39
CA SER A 194 8.07 -6.92 24.29
C SER A 194 9.16 -7.99 24.05
N SER A 195 9.28 -8.93 24.98
CA SER A 195 10.20 -10.07 24.84
C SER A 195 9.89 -10.99 23.66
N GLU A 196 8.64 -10.99 23.19
CA GLU A 196 8.19 -11.80 22.06
C GLU A 196 8.55 -11.17 20.70
N CYS A 197 8.94 -9.88 20.68
CA CYS A 197 9.38 -9.19 19.47
C CYS A 197 10.78 -9.66 19.09
N THR A 198 10.84 -10.64 18.21
CA THR A 198 12.11 -11.20 17.73
C THR A 198 12.78 -10.17 16.84
N PRO A 199 14.05 -9.81 17.10
CA PRO A 199 14.78 -8.92 16.22
C PRO A 199 14.79 -9.47 14.81
N VAL A 200 14.39 -8.65 13.85
CA VAL A 200 14.64 -8.94 12.45
C VAL A 200 16.12 -8.68 12.28
N ALA A 201 16.90 -9.75 12.20
CA ALA A 201 18.27 -9.61 11.75
C ALA A 201 18.20 -8.81 10.45
N VAL A 202 18.93 -7.68 10.38
CA VAL A 202 19.27 -7.06 9.10
C VAL A 202 20.08 -8.12 8.37
N SER A 203 19.39 -9.08 7.76
CA SER A 203 20.00 -10.28 7.28
C SER A 203 20.70 -9.87 6.00
N GLN A 204 21.98 -9.55 6.19
CA GLN A 204 23.01 -9.79 5.20
C GLN A 204 22.95 -11.23 4.66
N SER A 205 22.21 -12.16 5.30
CA SER A 205 21.67 -13.34 4.63
C SER A 205 20.57 -12.96 3.62
N LYS A 206 21.01 -12.36 2.51
CA LYS A 206 20.37 -12.64 1.23
C LYS A 206 20.23 -14.16 1.16
N ALA A 207 19.01 -14.70 1.06
CA ALA A 207 18.86 -15.90 0.23
C ALA A 207 19.62 -15.56 -1.06
N PRO A 208 20.67 -16.32 -1.44
CA PRO A 208 21.66 -15.85 -2.40
C PRO A 208 20.92 -15.28 -3.59
N GLU A 209 21.05 -13.97 -3.79
CA GLU A 209 20.44 -13.28 -4.91
C GLU A 209 21.12 -13.88 -6.13
N VAL A 210 20.38 -14.73 -6.82
CA VAL A 210 20.89 -15.42 -8.00
C VAL A 210 20.79 -14.42 -9.15
N PRO A 211 21.73 -14.40 -10.09
CA PRO A 211 21.53 -13.67 -11.34
C PRO A 211 20.20 -14.08 -11.96
N ALA A 212 19.34 -13.11 -12.25
CA ALA A 212 18.10 -13.36 -12.95
C ALA A 212 18.41 -14.02 -14.30
N THR A 213 17.86 -15.21 -14.52
CA THR A 213 18.06 -15.98 -15.76
C THR A 213 17.27 -15.41 -16.93
N HIS A 214 16.23 -14.63 -16.62
CA HIS A 214 15.37 -13.96 -17.58
C HIS A 214 15.20 -12.48 -17.23
N ALA A 215 15.08 -11.65 -18.26
CA ALA A 215 14.57 -10.30 -18.13
C ALA A 215 13.04 -10.33 -18.27
N TRP A 216 12.35 -10.47 -17.14
CA TRP A 216 10.89 -10.45 -17.10
C TRP A 216 10.37 -9.02 -17.22
N HIS A 217 9.32 -8.84 -18.03
CA HIS A 217 8.58 -7.58 -18.11
C HIS A 217 7.08 -7.82 -18.33
N LEU A 218 6.32 -6.74 -18.22
CA LEU A 218 4.88 -6.73 -18.48
C LEU A 218 4.61 -5.99 -19.80
N ASP A 219 3.98 -6.66 -20.77
CA ASP A 219 3.52 -6.02 -22.02
C ASP A 219 2.39 -5.01 -21.77
N TRP A 220 1.65 -5.21 -20.68
CA TRP A 220 0.57 -4.33 -20.28
C TRP A 220 0.69 -4.00 -18.80
N LEU A 221 0.55 -2.71 -18.51
CA LEU A 221 0.58 -2.18 -17.16
C LEU A 221 -0.49 -1.11 -17.04
N PRO A 222 -1.26 -1.04 -15.93
CA PRO A 222 -2.15 0.08 -15.71
C PRO A 222 -1.35 1.40 -15.69
N PRO A 223 -1.89 2.49 -16.26
CA PRO A 223 -1.16 3.76 -16.33
C PRO A 223 -0.64 4.21 -14.95
N GLY A 224 0.59 4.68 -14.88
CA GLY A 224 1.17 5.21 -13.63
C GLY A 224 1.86 4.20 -12.72
N PHE A 225 1.61 2.90 -12.88
CA PHE A 225 2.42 1.90 -12.18
C PHE A 225 3.84 1.87 -12.74
N GLN A 226 4.82 1.64 -11.88
CA GLN A 226 6.24 1.57 -12.22
C GLN A 226 6.92 0.44 -11.47
N LEU A 227 7.90 -0.21 -12.11
CA LEU A 227 8.73 -1.23 -11.46
C LEU A 227 9.61 -0.57 -10.38
N THR A 228 9.49 -1.03 -9.15
CA THR A 228 10.26 -0.55 -7.99
C THR A 228 11.33 -1.52 -7.52
N SER A 229 11.11 -2.81 -7.75
CA SER A 229 12.04 -3.86 -7.36
C SER A 229 11.93 -5.05 -8.29
N SER A 230 13.07 -5.69 -8.55
CA SER A 230 13.18 -6.93 -9.31
C SER A 230 14.26 -7.79 -8.65
N ILE A 231 13.87 -8.93 -8.08
CA ILE A 231 14.76 -9.80 -7.31
C ILE A 231 14.49 -11.26 -7.68
N ALA A 232 15.54 -12.02 -7.95
CA ALA A 232 15.47 -13.48 -8.10
C ALA A 232 15.92 -14.16 -6.80
N ARG A 233 15.14 -15.14 -6.33
CA ARG A 233 15.43 -15.88 -5.10
C ARG A 233 15.28 -17.36 -5.28
N LYS A 234 16.08 -18.13 -4.54
CA LYS A 234 15.89 -19.57 -4.44
C LYS A 234 14.95 -19.89 -3.29
N ASP A 235 13.85 -20.55 -3.57
CA ASP A 235 12.97 -21.10 -2.54
C ASP A 235 13.73 -22.19 -1.77
N THR A 236 13.70 -22.11 -0.44
CA THR A 236 14.50 -23.01 0.40
C THR A 236 13.90 -24.41 0.51
N GLN A 237 12.59 -24.56 0.30
CA GLN A 237 11.83 -25.80 0.34
C GLN A 237 11.84 -26.50 -1.02
N THR A 238 11.42 -25.80 -2.08
CA THR A 238 11.28 -26.39 -3.42
C THR A 238 12.59 -26.36 -4.21
N LYS A 239 13.58 -25.56 -3.78
CA LYS A 239 14.83 -25.26 -4.50
C LYS A 239 14.61 -24.59 -5.87
N SER A 240 13.38 -24.21 -6.21
CA SER A 240 13.06 -23.46 -7.42
C SER A 240 13.61 -22.03 -7.31
N THR A 241 13.87 -21.41 -8.46
CA THR A 241 14.13 -19.96 -8.50
C THR A 241 12.80 -19.26 -8.74
N VAL A 242 12.49 -18.30 -7.87
CA VAL A 242 11.31 -17.44 -7.94
C VAL A 242 11.79 -16.02 -8.24
N ASP A 243 11.40 -15.50 -9.40
CA ASP A 243 11.57 -14.09 -9.72
C ASP A 243 10.42 -13.29 -9.11
N SER A 244 10.72 -12.13 -8.52
CA SER A 244 9.75 -11.24 -7.92
C SER A 244 9.91 -9.83 -8.46
N LEU A 245 8.85 -9.28 -9.04
CA LEU A 245 8.75 -7.93 -9.56
C LEU A 245 7.73 -7.15 -8.74
N MET A 246 8.10 -5.99 -8.21
CA MET A 246 7.20 -5.15 -7.41
C MET A 246 6.87 -3.86 -8.15
N TYR A 247 5.60 -3.49 -8.21
CA TYR A 247 5.11 -2.30 -8.90
C TYR A 247 4.32 -1.39 -7.95
N ASP A 248 4.45 -0.08 -8.12
CA ASP A 248 3.69 0.94 -7.39
C ASP A 248 3.20 2.05 -8.33
N ASP A 249 2.05 2.65 -8.03
CA ASP A 249 1.55 3.87 -8.70
C ASP A 249 1.63 5.13 -7.81
N GLY A 250 2.30 5.01 -6.66
CA GLY A 250 2.31 6.02 -5.59
C GLY A 250 1.27 5.80 -4.49
N LEU A 251 0.26 4.94 -4.69
CA LEU A 251 -0.77 4.62 -3.70
C LEU A 251 -1.04 3.12 -3.57
N ALA A 252 -1.40 2.46 -4.67
CA ALA A 252 -1.59 1.03 -4.77
C ALA A 252 -0.29 0.31 -5.16
N ARG A 253 -0.18 -0.96 -4.75
CA ARG A 253 0.97 -1.81 -5.04
C ARG A 253 0.55 -3.21 -5.44
N PHE A 254 1.37 -3.85 -6.24
CA PHE A 254 1.27 -5.28 -6.48
C PHE A 254 2.65 -5.88 -6.74
N SER A 255 2.76 -7.18 -6.50
CA SER A 255 3.93 -7.99 -6.79
C SER A 255 3.56 -9.08 -7.78
N VAL A 256 4.47 -9.37 -8.70
CA VAL A 256 4.40 -10.48 -9.65
C VAL A 256 5.49 -11.46 -9.28
N PHE A 257 5.10 -12.71 -9.02
CA PHE A 257 6.00 -13.81 -8.73
C PHE A 257 6.00 -14.76 -9.91
N LEU A 258 7.17 -15.22 -10.32
CA LEU A 258 7.34 -16.15 -11.42
C LEU A 258 8.14 -17.36 -10.94
N GLU A 259 7.55 -18.54 -11.06
CA GLU A 259 8.16 -19.80 -10.63
C GLU A 259 8.08 -20.83 -11.77
N SER A 260 9.20 -21.52 -12.05
CA SER A 260 9.20 -22.66 -12.98
C SER A 260 8.35 -23.79 -12.39
N THR A 261 7.42 -24.35 -13.17
CA THR A 261 6.58 -25.44 -12.65
C THR A 261 7.26 -26.80 -12.71
N ASP A 262 8.39 -26.98 -13.41
CA ASP A 262 9.12 -28.26 -13.58
C ASP A 262 8.21 -29.49 -13.83
N GLY A 263 7.04 -29.30 -14.47
CA GLY A 263 6.04 -30.34 -14.72
C GLY A 263 5.13 -30.68 -13.54
N ALA A 264 5.25 -30.00 -12.40
CA ALA A 264 4.32 -30.10 -11.27
C ALA A 264 2.96 -29.47 -11.61
N SER A 265 1.88 -30.16 -11.26
CA SER A 265 0.53 -29.67 -11.49
C SER A 265 0.14 -28.62 -10.44
N VAL A 266 0.61 -27.38 -10.58
CA VAL A 266 0.18 -26.27 -9.72
C VAL A 266 -1.16 -25.72 -10.25
N SER A 267 -2.18 -25.63 -9.40
CA SER A 267 -3.51 -25.17 -9.81
C SER A 267 -3.54 -23.66 -9.99
N GLU A 268 -4.13 -23.20 -11.10
CA GLU A 268 -4.49 -21.79 -11.23
C GLU A 268 -5.45 -21.40 -10.11
N THR A 269 -5.24 -20.21 -9.54
CA THR A 269 -5.94 -19.77 -8.35
C THR A 269 -6.44 -18.35 -8.55
N ARG A 270 -7.62 -18.08 -7.99
CA ARG A 270 -8.22 -16.76 -7.94
C ARG A 270 -8.81 -16.58 -6.55
N THR A 271 -8.10 -15.85 -5.70
CA THR A 271 -8.48 -15.64 -4.30
C THR A 271 -8.42 -14.17 -3.97
N GLN A 272 -9.29 -13.74 -3.05
CA GLN A 272 -9.30 -12.38 -2.54
C GLN A 272 -9.45 -12.42 -1.02
N LEU A 273 -8.60 -11.68 -0.32
CA LEU A 273 -8.60 -11.52 1.13
C LEU A 273 -8.71 -10.03 1.47
N GLY A 274 -9.95 -9.56 1.69
CA GLY A 274 -10.22 -8.13 1.84
C GLY A 274 -9.79 -7.36 0.57
N PRO A 275 -8.88 -6.39 0.67
CA PRO A 275 -8.41 -5.64 -0.50
C PRO A 275 -7.34 -6.37 -1.31
N THR A 276 -6.64 -7.35 -0.74
CA THR A 276 -5.53 -8.03 -1.42
C THR A 276 -6.05 -9.19 -2.25
N VAL A 277 -5.78 -9.15 -3.57
CA VAL A 277 -6.07 -10.25 -4.49
C VAL A 277 -4.83 -11.10 -4.70
N ALA A 278 -5.02 -12.39 -4.99
CA ALA A 278 -3.99 -13.31 -5.45
C ALA A 278 -4.50 -14.08 -6.67
N VAL A 279 -3.84 -13.91 -7.80
CA VAL A 279 -4.20 -14.54 -9.08
C VAL A 279 -3.00 -15.29 -9.64
N SER A 280 -3.14 -16.60 -9.82
CA SER A 280 -2.10 -17.47 -10.40
C SER A 280 -2.55 -17.97 -11.77
N ARG A 281 -1.73 -17.76 -12.80
CA ARG A 281 -1.94 -18.23 -14.18
C ARG A 281 -0.71 -18.94 -14.69
N ARG A 282 -0.93 -20.02 -15.45
CA ARG A 282 0.14 -20.70 -16.17
C ARG A 282 0.44 -19.95 -17.45
N LEU A 283 1.73 -19.78 -17.75
CA LEU A 283 2.19 -19.16 -18.97
C LEU A 283 3.23 -20.06 -19.62
N ASN A 284 2.98 -20.39 -20.89
CA ASN A 284 3.95 -21.13 -21.70
C ASN A 284 4.99 -20.15 -22.23
N THR A 285 6.23 -20.34 -21.84
CA THR A 285 7.37 -19.58 -22.35
C THR A 285 8.20 -20.46 -23.29
N VAL A 286 9.18 -19.86 -23.97
CA VAL A 286 10.12 -20.60 -24.82
C VAL A 286 10.94 -21.62 -24.01
N ASP A 287 11.08 -21.40 -22.71
CA ASP A 287 11.94 -22.16 -21.81
C ASP A 287 11.20 -23.12 -20.87
N GLY A 288 9.87 -23.18 -21.00
CA GLY A 288 9.01 -24.04 -20.19
C GLY A 288 7.76 -23.34 -19.69
N GLU A 289 6.96 -24.10 -18.94
CA GLU A 289 5.78 -23.57 -18.26
C GLU A 289 6.21 -22.84 -16.98
N VAL A 290 5.73 -21.61 -16.83
CA VAL A 290 5.96 -20.77 -15.65
C VAL A 290 4.63 -20.48 -15.00
N MET A 291 4.59 -20.56 -13.67
CA MET A 291 3.48 -20.07 -12.88
C MET A 291 3.69 -18.60 -12.56
N VAL A 292 2.78 -17.76 -13.04
CA VAL A 292 2.75 -16.34 -12.74
C VAL A 292 1.73 -16.10 -11.65
N THR A 293 2.15 -15.57 -10.50
CA THR A 293 1.26 -15.20 -9.40
C THR A 293 1.31 -13.70 -9.16
N VAL A 294 0.18 -13.01 -9.30
CA VAL A 294 0.04 -11.58 -9.03
C VAL A 294 -0.66 -11.42 -7.68
N VAL A 295 -0.04 -10.68 -6.77
CA VAL A 295 -0.59 -10.37 -5.43
C VAL A 295 -0.58 -8.87 -5.20
N GLY A 296 -1.69 -8.27 -4.78
CA GLY A 296 -1.70 -6.85 -4.43
C GLY A 296 -3.07 -6.27 -4.15
N GLU A 297 -3.09 -5.00 -3.74
CA GLU A 297 -4.31 -4.22 -3.45
C GLU A 297 -4.87 -3.57 -4.72
N ILE A 298 -5.23 -4.42 -5.70
CA ILE A 298 -5.81 -4.02 -6.99
C ILE A 298 -7.06 -4.85 -7.31
N PRO A 299 -7.97 -4.36 -8.17
CA PRO A 299 -9.09 -5.15 -8.68
C PRO A 299 -8.63 -6.47 -9.30
N ILE A 300 -9.41 -7.52 -9.07
CA ILE A 300 -9.03 -8.87 -9.48
C ILE A 300 -8.89 -9.03 -10.99
N GLY A 301 -9.69 -8.30 -11.79
CA GLY A 301 -9.54 -8.24 -13.25
C GLY A 301 -8.24 -7.57 -13.70
N THR A 302 -7.72 -6.61 -12.92
CA THR A 302 -6.40 -6.01 -13.15
C THR A 302 -5.30 -7.05 -12.95
N ALA A 303 -5.35 -7.80 -11.84
CA ALA A 303 -4.38 -8.85 -11.53
C ALA A 303 -4.37 -9.95 -12.60
N GLU A 304 -5.54 -10.38 -13.07
CA GLU A 304 -5.67 -11.34 -14.18
C GLU A 304 -5.01 -10.82 -15.47
N ARG A 305 -5.28 -9.57 -15.84
CA ARG A 305 -4.71 -8.97 -17.04
C ARG A 305 -3.18 -8.80 -16.93
N ILE A 306 -2.68 -8.42 -15.76
CA ILE A 306 -1.24 -8.37 -15.48
C ILE A 306 -0.62 -9.76 -15.66
N ALA A 307 -1.20 -10.79 -15.05
CA ALA A 307 -0.67 -12.16 -15.10
C ALA A 307 -0.51 -12.67 -16.55
N LEU A 308 -1.47 -12.35 -17.42
CA LEU A 308 -1.45 -12.73 -18.84
C LEU A 308 -0.50 -11.86 -19.71
N SER A 309 -0.03 -10.74 -19.17
CA SER A 309 0.84 -9.79 -19.89
C SER A 309 2.33 -10.04 -19.67
N VAL A 310 2.68 -10.97 -18.78
CA VAL A 310 4.08 -11.33 -18.49
C VAL A 310 4.77 -11.89 -19.73
N ARG A 311 5.98 -11.40 -19.99
CA ARG A 311 6.92 -11.91 -20.99
C ARG A 311 8.30 -12.06 -20.39
N GLY A 312 9.04 -13.05 -20.87
CA GLY A 312 10.43 -13.27 -20.50
C GLY A 312 11.31 -13.33 -21.73
N GLU A 313 12.41 -12.59 -21.71
CA GLU A 313 13.51 -12.75 -22.65
C GLU A 313 14.70 -13.39 -21.93
N LYS A 314 15.40 -14.33 -22.59
CA LYS A 314 16.64 -14.89 -22.04
C LYS A 314 17.69 -13.80 -21.89
N THR A 315 18.23 -13.64 -20.69
CA THR A 315 19.37 -12.74 -20.49
C THR A 315 20.59 -13.33 -21.21
N ALA A 316 21.13 -12.62 -22.21
CA ALA A 316 22.31 -13.08 -22.93
C ALA A 316 23.47 -13.28 -21.94
N ALA A 317 24.11 -14.47 -21.98
CA ALA A 317 25.30 -14.72 -21.18
C ALA A 317 26.36 -13.68 -21.55
N LYS A 318 26.78 -12.87 -20.57
CA LYS A 318 27.86 -11.91 -20.78
C LYS A 318 29.13 -12.74 -21.10
N PRO A 319 29.82 -12.47 -22.22
CA PRO A 319 31.01 -13.21 -22.62
C PRO A 319 32.17 -13.04 -21.63
#